data_AF-A0A2X3L0D9-F1
#
_entry.id   AF-A0A2X3L0D9-F1
#
_cell.length_a   1.000
_cell.length_b   1.000
_cell.length_c   1.000
_cell.angle_alpha   90.00
_cell.angle_beta   90.00
_cell.angle_gamma   90.00
#
_symmetry.space_group_name_H-M   'P 1'
#
loop_
_entity.id
_entity.type
_entity.pdbx_description
1 polymer ?
#
loop_
_entity_poly.entity_id
_entity_poly.type
_entity_poly.pdbx_seq_one_letter_code
_entity_poly.pdbx_strand_id
1 'polypeptide(L)'
;MRGSSQPTRPADHVIRYPDRFLAILDAAVRVVADGEHLVTLGIVPDRPATGYGYIRRGDRLDQLGEVGVYRARGFTEKPDRNLAAQFISAGEYLWNSGMFVWRVDTLLNAIARHMPDLHAALREIEPHLGRPDWAEAVARQRGSHVQFVHAGKTIKPGTFSEMLRKAG
;
A
#
# COMPACT_ATOMS: atom_id res chain seq x y z
N MET A 1 9.96 -12.44 17.62
CA MET A 1 9.54 -12.92 16.29
C MET A 1 10.43 -12.26 15.25
N ARG A 2 11.06 -13.02 14.33
CA ARG A 2 11.88 -12.42 13.26
C ARG A 2 10.93 -11.71 12.28
N GLY A 3 11.14 -10.41 12.04
CA GLY A 3 10.31 -9.60 11.15
C GLY A 3 10.35 -10.16 9.74
N SER A 4 9.24 -10.70 9.26
CA SER A 4 9.07 -11.13 7.87
C SER A 4 8.56 -9.96 7.03
N SER A 5 9.20 -9.72 5.89
CA SER A 5 8.73 -8.76 4.88
C SER A 5 7.68 -9.44 4.00
N GLN A 6 6.54 -8.77 3.76
CA GLN A 6 5.43 -9.33 2.96
C GLN A 6 5.18 -8.47 1.71
N PRO A 7 5.41 -8.99 0.49
CA PRO A 7 5.05 -8.30 -0.74
C PRO A 7 3.58 -8.58 -1.13
N THR A 8 2.84 -7.54 -1.56
CA THR A 8 1.51 -7.72 -2.18
C THR A 8 1.58 -7.57 -3.70
N ARG A 9 0.79 -8.36 -4.44
CA ARG A 9 0.67 -8.26 -5.90
C ARG A 9 -0.79 -8.41 -6.35
N PRO A 10 -1.30 -7.54 -7.24
CA PRO A 10 -2.48 -7.85 -8.04
C PRO A 10 -2.18 -9.07 -8.92
N ALA A 11 -3.13 -10.00 -9.02
CA ALA A 11 -2.95 -11.27 -9.73
C ALA A 11 -2.83 -11.12 -11.26
N ASP A 12 -3.13 -9.93 -11.80
CA ASP A 12 -3.32 -9.63 -13.22
C ASP A 12 -2.22 -8.73 -13.84
N HIS A 13 -1.16 -8.42 -13.08
CA HIS A 13 -0.08 -7.57 -13.58
C HIS A 13 0.93 -8.33 -14.45
N VAL A 14 0.99 -7.98 -15.74
CA VAL A 14 2.02 -8.46 -16.68
C VAL A 14 3.37 -7.78 -16.40
N ILE A 15 4.34 -8.56 -15.90
CA ILE A 15 5.73 -8.10 -15.74
C ILE A 15 6.52 -8.43 -17.01
N ARG A 16 6.97 -7.40 -17.73
CA ARG A 16 7.77 -7.58 -18.96
C ARG A 16 9.27 -7.72 -18.71
N TYR A 17 9.77 -7.25 -17.57
CA TYR A 17 11.19 -7.22 -17.23
C TYR A 17 11.41 -7.81 -15.83
N PRO A 18 11.51 -9.14 -15.70
CA PRO A 18 11.57 -9.81 -14.40
C PRO A 18 12.80 -9.39 -13.58
N ASP A 19 13.97 -9.24 -14.20
CA ASP A 19 15.21 -8.89 -13.47
C ASP A 19 15.13 -7.49 -12.85
N ARG A 20 14.63 -6.51 -13.61
CA ARG A 20 14.38 -5.16 -13.08
C ARG A 20 13.35 -5.17 -11.96
N PHE A 21 12.30 -5.98 -12.10
CA PHE A 21 11.29 -6.11 -11.06
C PHE A 21 11.87 -6.73 -9.78
N LEU A 22 12.72 -7.76 -9.90
CA LEU A 22 13.42 -8.37 -8.77
C LEU A 22 14.37 -7.38 -8.09
N ALA A 23 15.11 -6.57 -8.86
CA ALA A 23 15.96 -5.52 -8.29
C ALA A 23 15.16 -4.47 -7.50
N ILE A 24 13.98 -4.08 -8.00
CA ILE A 24 13.07 -3.18 -7.29
C ILE A 24 12.55 -3.81 -6.00
N LEU A 25 12.19 -5.09 -6.03
CA LEU A 25 11.75 -5.81 -4.83
C LEU A 25 12.87 -5.94 -3.80
N ASP A 26 14.09 -6.26 -4.22
CA ASP A 26 15.25 -6.33 -3.33
C ASP A 26 15.52 -4.98 -2.66
N ALA A 27 15.50 -3.89 -3.44
CA ALA A 27 15.61 -2.54 -2.90
C ALA A 27 14.50 -2.23 -1.89
N ALA A 28 13.24 -2.57 -2.19
CA ALA A 28 12.12 -2.36 -1.28
C ALA A 28 12.27 -3.15 0.02
N VAL A 29 12.75 -4.40 -0.05
CA VAL A 29 13.02 -5.25 1.12
C VAL A 29 14.13 -4.64 1.98
N ARG A 30 15.21 -4.13 1.38
CA ARG A 30 16.28 -3.45 2.12
C ARG A 30 15.78 -2.20 2.84
N VAL A 31 14.97 -1.38 2.17
CA VAL A 31 14.39 -0.18 2.78
C VAL A 31 13.53 -0.54 3.99
N VAL A 32 12.63 -1.54 3.89
CA VAL A 32 11.79 -1.91 5.04
C VAL A 32 12.56 -2.64 6.14
N ALA A 33 13.73 -3.21 5.84
CA ALA A 33 14.58 -3.83 6.84
C ALA A 33 15.28 -2.78 7.72
N ASP A 34 15.59 -1.61 7.16
CA ASP A 34 16.34 -0.53 7.82
C ASP A 34 15.49 0.31 8.79
N GLY A 35 14.16 0.23 8.72
CA GLY A 35 13.28 1.04 9.57
C GLY A 35 11.80 0.70 9.51
N GLU A 36 10.99 1.52 10.19
CA GLU A 36 9.52 1.42 10.15
C GLU A 36 8.96 2.06 8.87
N HIS A 37 9.22 1.45 7.71
CA HIS A 37 8.77 1.95 6.41
C HIS A 37 7.63 1.12 5.83
N LEU A 38 6.71 1.81 5.14
CA LEU A 38 5.76 1.20 4.21
C LEU A 38 6.09 1.66 2.79
N VAL A 39 6.51 0.72 1.95
CA VAL A 39 7.00 1.00 0.60
C VAL A 39 5.93 0.63 -0.41
N THR A 40 5.80 1.45 -1.46
CA THR A 40 4.98 1.17 -2.64
C THR A 40 5.85 1.28 -3.88
N LEU A 41 5.47 0.60 -4.97
CA LEU A 41 6.21 0.63 -6.22
C LEU A 41 5.54 1.60 -7.20
N GLY A 42 6.28 2.63 -7.60
CA GLY A 42 5.84 3.61 -8.58
C GLY A 42 6.27 3.23 -9.99
N ILE A 43 5.37 3.40 -10.97
CA ILE A 43 5.65 3.22 -12.40
C ILE A 43 5.67 4.59 -13.06
N VAL A 44 6.66 4.87 -13.91
CA VAL A 44 6.70 6.13 -14.67
C VAL A 44 5.53 6.16 -15.64
N PRO A 45 4.64 7.18 -15.55
CA PRO A 45 3.47 7.26 -16.43
C PRO A 45 3.89 7.67 -17.85
N ASP A 46 3.34 7.00 -18.85
CA ASP A 46 3.55 7.33 -20.27
C ASP A 46 2.34 8.03 -20.92
N ARG A 47 1.19 8.08 -20.22
CA ARG A 47 -0.07 8.68 -20.70
C ARG A 47 -0.99 9.06 -19.54
N PRO A 48 -1.91 10.03 -19.69
CA PRO A 48 -2.80 10.44 -18.60
C PRO A 48 -3.91 9.40 -18.39
N ALA A 49 -3.59 8.31 -17.67
CA ALA A 49 -4.54 7.26 -17.33
C ALA A 49 -5.42 7.68 -16.16
N THR A 50 -6.74 7.57 -16.30
CA THR A 50 -7.71 7.88 -15.23
C THR A 50 -8.10 6.64 -14.41
N GLY A 51 -7.73 5.44 -14.87
CA GLY A 51 -8.02 4.18 -14.19
C GLY A 51 -7.02 3.81 -13.09
N TYR A 52 -5.92 4.56 -12.94
CA TYR A 52 -4.85 4.27 -11.99
C TYR A 52 -4.80 5.30 -10.86
N GLY A 53 -4.26 4.88 -9.72
CA GLY A 53 -3.79 5.79 -8.69
C GLY A 53 -2.45 6.44 -9.09
N TYR A 54 -2.20 7.64 -8.59
CA TYR A 54 -0.95 8.39 -8.76
C TYR A 54 -0.31 8.63 -7.40
N ILE A 55 1.01 8.56 -7.36
CA ILE A 55 1.87 8.81 -6.21
C ILE A 55 2.67 10.05 -6.55
N ARG A 56 2.55 11.10 -5.73
CA ARG A 56 3.42 12.27 -5.83
C ARG A 56 4.76 11.94 -5.16
N ARG A 57 5.84 11.89 -5.94
CA ARG A 57 7.19 11.75 -5.38
C ARG A 57 7.62 13.06 -4.72
N GLY A 58 8.25 12.94 -3.57
CA GLY A 58 8.96 14.00 -2.88
C GLY A 58 10.46 13.84 -3.04
N ASP A 59 11.16 14.17 -1.97
CA ASP A 59 12.62 14.17 -1.92
C ASP A 59 13.16 12.75 -2.11
N ARG A 60 14.29 12.64 -2.81
CA ARG A 60 15.03 11.39 -2.91
C ARG A 60 15.66 11.11 -1.55
N LEU A 61 15.37 9.94 -1.00
CA LEU A 61 15.90 9.50 0.29
C LEU A 61 17.15 8.66 0.11
N ASP A 62 17.19 7.82 -0.93
CA ASP A 62 18.31 6.91 -1.17
C ASP A 62 18.36 6.48 -2.66
N GLN A 63 19.44 5.80 -3.04
CA GLN A 63 19.66 5.19 -4.34
C GLN A 63 20.29 3.79 -4.16
N LEU A 64 19.53 2.74 -4.44
CA LEU A 64 19.96 1.34 -4.34
C LEU A 64 20.20 0.79 -5.75
N GLY A 65 21.44 0.86 -6.22
CA GLY A 65 21.79 0.52 -7.60
C GLY A 65 21.11 1.47 -8.59
N GLU A 66 20.30 0.95 -9.51
CA GLU A 66 19.49 1.76 -10.44
C GLU A 66 18.14 2.20 -9.84
N VAL A 67 17.77 1.71 -8.65
CA VAL A 67 16.47 1.98 -8.03
C VAL A 67 16.55 3.20 -7.11
N GLY A 68 15.82 4.26 -7.46
CA GLY A 68 15.69 5.44 -6.61
C GLY A 68 14.60 5.26 -5.55
N VAL A 69 14.92 5.62 -4.30
CA VAL A 69 14.00 5.61 -3.16
C VAL A 69 13.57 7.05 -2.88
N TYR A 70 12.26 7.29 -2.81
CA TYR A 70 11.70 8.63 -2.65
C TYR A 70 10.67 8.65 -1.54
N ARG A 71 10.57 9.80 -0.87
CA ARG A 71 9.46 10.06 0.05
C ARG A 71 8.16 10.19 -0.75
N ALA A 72 7.10 9.50 -0.36
CA ALA A 72 5.78 9.72 -0.93
C ALA A 72 5.13 10.97 -0.30
N ARG A 73 4.81 12.00 -1.10
CA ARG A 73 4.15 13.22 -0.60
C ARG A 73 2.63 13.14 -0.61
N GLY A 74 2.07 12.25 -1.42
CA GLY A 74 0.62 12.09 -1.50
C GLY A 74 0.19 11.05 -2.52
N PHE A 75 -1.07 10.65 -2.39
CA PHE A 75 -1.71 9.69 -3.26
C PHE A 75 -3.01 10.28 -3.79
N THR A 76 -3.25 10.10 -5.09
CA THR A 76 -4.50 10.49 -5.75
C THR A 76 -5.06 9.29 -6.49
N GLU A 77 -6.22 8.79 -6.08
CA GLU A 77 -6.84 7.63 -6.72
C GLU A 77 -7.73 8.06 -7.87
N LYS A 78 -7.48 7.51 -9.07
CA LYS A 78 -8.34 7.65 -10.26
C LYS A 78 -8.73 9.11 -10.56
N PRO A 79 -7.75 9.99 -10.81
CA PRO A 79 -8.02 11.38 -11.14
C PRO A 79 -8.81 11.49 -12.46
N ASP A 80 -9.50 12.60 -12.64
CA ASP A 80 -10.04 12.94 -13.96
C ASP A 80 -8.91 13.17 -14.99
N ARG A 81 -9.29 13.27 -16.26
CA ARG A 81 -8.35 13.37 -17.37
C ARG A 81 -7.49 14.64 -17.32
N ASN A 82 -8.05 15.75 -16.86
CA ASN A 82 -7.35 17.04 -16.79
C ASN A 82 -6.28 16.98 -15.70
N LEU A 83 -6.65 16.46 -14.53
CA LEU A 83 -5.73 16.30 -13.41
C LEU A 83 -4.63 15.26 -13.73
N ALA A 84 -4.97 14.15 -14.40
CA ALA A 84 -3.98 13.18 -14.87
C ALA A 84 -2.97 13.79 -15.86
N ALA A 85 -3.43 14.68 -16.76
CA ALA A 85 -2.55 15.39 -17.69
C ALA A 85 -1.61 16.35 -16.95
N GLN A 86 -2.11 17.07 -15.94
CA GLN A 86 -1.28 17.92 -15.08
C GLN A 86 -0.21 17.12 -14.33
N PHE A 87 -0.55 15.94 -13.82
CA PHE A 87 0.41 15.07 -13.12
C PHE A 87 1.58 14.64 -14.01
N ILE A 88 1.31 14.31 -15.26
CA ILE A 88 2.38 13.95 -16.22
C ILE A 88 3.20 15.17 -16.58
N SER A 89 2.56 16.31 -16.83
CA SER A 89 3.26 17.56 -17.14
C SER A 89 4.16 18.02 -15.99
N ALA A 90 3.78 17.75 -14.74
CA ALA A 90 4.59 18.09 -13.57
C ALA A 90 5.86 17.22 -13.44
N GLY A 91 5.87 16.01 -14.01
CA GLY A 91 7.01 15.08 -13.91
C GLY A 91 7.32 14.58 -12.49
N GLU A 92 6.47 14.89 -11.51
CA GLU A 92 6.60 14.50 -10.10
C GLU A 92 5.65 13.37 -9.70
N TYR A 93 4.97 12.74 -10.65
CA TYR A 93 3.98 11.71 -10.36
C TYR A 93 4.36 10.37 -10.98
N LEU A 94 4.13 9.31 -10.22
CA LEU A 94 4.25 7.92 -10.63
C LEU A 94 2.86 7.27 -10.57
N TRP A 95 2.57 6.31 -11.43
CA TRP A 95 1.42 5.43 -11.20
C TRP A 95 1.66 4.53 -10.01
N ASN A 96 0.65 4.37 -9.17
CA ASN A 96 0.65 3.37 -8.11
C ASN A 96 0.45 1.99 -8.73
N SER A 97 1.43 1.10 -8.54
CA SER A 97 1.32 -0.27 -9.06
C SER A 97 0.40 -1.17 -8.22
N GLY A 98 -0.17 -0.69 -7.12
CA GLY A 98 -0.91 -1.52 -6.18
C GLY A 98 -0.07 -2.59 -5.47
N MET A 99 1.26 -2.51 -5.59
CA MET A 99 2.20 -3.39 -4.90
C MET A 99 2.82 -2.64 -3.74
N PHE A 100 2.94 -3.34 -2.63
CA PHE A 100 3.46 -2.78 -1.41
C PHE A 100 4.38 -3.78 -0.71
N VAL A 101 5.33 -3.24 0.04
CA VAL A 101 6.29 -3.99 0.84
C VAL A 101 6.39 -3.33 2.20
N TRP A 102 6.28 -4.12 3.25
CA TRP A 102 6.38 -3.69 4.64
C TRP A 102 6.84 -4.85 5.51
N ARG A 103 7.31 -4.54 6.72
CA ARG A 103 7.37 -5.52 7.82
C ARG A 103 6.01 -5.65 8.46
N VAL A 104 5.66 -6.87 8.90
CA VAL A 104 4.36 -7.15 9.52
C VAL A 104 4.14 -6.30 10.78
N ASP A 105 5.14 -6.15 11.63
CA ASP A 105 5.06 -5.33 12.85
C ASP A 105 4.85 -3.85 12.53
N THR A 106 5.57 -3.29 11.56
CA THR A 106 5.35 -1.92 11.07
C THR A 106 3.92 -1.71 10.61
N LEU A 107 3.35 -2.65 9.84
CA LEU A 107 1.96 -2.56 9.40
C LEU A 107 0.99 -2.61 10.59
N LEU A 108 1.17 -3.56 11.51
CA LEU A 108 0.32 -3.67 12.69
C LEU A 108 0.38 -2.42 13.57
N ASN A 109 1.58 -1.84 13.76
CA ASN A 109 1.77 -0.57 14.47
C ASN A 109 1.08 0.59 13.74
N ALA A 110 1.08 0.61 12.41
CA ALA A 110 0.38 1.64 11.62
C ALA A 110 -1.15 1.48 11.73
N ILE A 111 -1.65 0.25 11.68
CA ILE A 111 -3.08 -0.05 11.88
C ILE A 111 -3.50 0.35 13.30
N ALA A 112 -2.72 0.03 14.33
CA ALA A 112 -2.99 0.45 15.71
C ALA A 112 -3.10 1.97 15.85
N ARG A 113 -2.19 2.71 15.19
CA ARG A 113 -2.13 4.18 15.23
C ARG A 113 -3.26 4.86 14.46
N HIS A 114 -3.65 4.31 13.30
CA HIS A 114 -4.51 5.02 12.34
C HIS A 114 -5.91 4.40 12.18
N MET A 115 -6.09 3.15 12.59
CA MET A 115 -7.34 2.40 12.51
C MET A 115 -7.54 1.58 13.80
N PRO A 116 -7.66 2.24 14.97
CA PRO A 116 -7.69 1.56 16.28
C PRO A 116 -8.82 0.52 16.40
N ASP A 117 -9.97 0.76 15.77
CA ASP A 117 -11.10 -0.19 15.76
C ASP A 117 -10.74 -1.47 14.99
N LEU A 118 -10.08 -1.33 13.84
CA LEU A 118 -9.58 -2.47 13.07
C LEU A 118 -8.50 -3.22 13.85
N HIS A 119 -7.60 -2.49 14.52
CA HIS A 119 -6.59 -3.11 15.37
C HIS A 119 -7.23 -3.93 16.50
N ALA A 120 -8.23 -3.38 17.20
CA ALA A 120 -8.94 -4.09 18.26
C ALA A 120 -9.58 -5.38 17.73
N ALA A 121 -10.30 -5.31 16.60
CA ALA A 121 -10.89 -6.49 15.96
C ALA A 121 -9.84 -7.55 15.58
N LEU A 122 -8.68 -7.13 15.04
CA LEU A 122 -7.58 -8.05 14.72
C LEU A 122 -7.00 -8.72 15.99
N ARG A 123 -6.88 -7.99 17.10
CA ARG A 123 -6.41 -8.54 18.39
C ARG A 123 -7.39 -9.56 18.97
N GLU A 124 -8.69 -9.38 18.77
CA GLU A 124 -9.70 -10.37 19.18
C GLU A 124 -9.68 -11.64 18.31
N ILE A 125 -9.34 -11.51 17.03
CA ILE A 125 -9.25 -12.64 16.10
C ILE A 125 -7.95 -13.44 16.27
N GLU A 126 -6.83 -12.79 16.60
CA GLU A 126 -5.49 -13.40 16.67
C GLU A 126 -5.42 -14.77 17.42
N PRO A 127 -6.04 -14.96 18.60
CA PRO A 127 -5.99 -16.23 19.33
C PRO A 127 -6.65 -17.41 18.62
N HIS A 128 -7.50 -17.14 17.62
CA HIS A 128 -8.25 -18.15 16.87
C HIS A 128 -7.57 -18.55 15.54
N LEU A 129 -6.43 -17.95 15.21
CA LEU A 129 -5.66 -18.29 14.01
C LEU A 129 -5.29 -19.77 13.97
N GLY A 130 -5.66 -20.46 12.90
CA GLY A 130 -5.38 -21.90 12.72
C GLY A 130 -6.23 -22.83 13.59
N ARG A 131 -7.21 -22.32 14.34
CA ARG A 131 -8.12 -23.11 15.16
C ARG A 131 -9.47 -23.34 14.45
N PRO A 132 -10.23 -24.40 14.79
CA PRO A 132 -11.52 -24.68 14.16
C PRO A 132 -12.56 -23.56 14.33
N ASP A 133 -12.45 -22.74 15.37
CA ASP A 133 -13.33 -21.62 15.69
C ASP A 133 -12.97 -20.31 14.96
N TRP A 134 -11.95 -20.31 14.09
CA TRP A 134 -11.52 -19.17 13.28
C TRP A 134 -12.67 -18.45 12.57
N ALA A 135 -13.51 -19.21 11.84
CA ALA A 135 -14.58 -18.64 11.03
C ALA A 135 -15.62 -17.91 11.89
N GLU A 136 -15.89 -18.44 13.08
CA GLU A 136 -16.82 -17.85 14.03
C GLU A 136 -16.24 -16.58 14.66
N ALA A 137 -14.97 -16.63 15.10
CA ALA A 137 -14.27 -15.47 15.64
C ALA A 137 -14.24 -14.30 14.65
N VAL A 138 -13.98 -14.57 13.36
CA VAL A 138 -14.05 -13.56 12.29
C VAL A 138 -15.49 -13.06 12.07
N ALA A 139 -16.49 -13.95 12.11
CA ALA A 139 -17.89 -13.57 11.92
C ALA A 139 -18.39 -12.62 13.02
N ARG A 140 -17.94 -12.78 14.26
CA ARG A 140 -18.28 -11.88 15.38
C ARG A 140 -17.85 -10.45 15.13
N GLN A 141 -16.71 -10.23 14.46
CA GLN A 141 -16.24 -8.89 14.09
C GLN A 141 -17.02 -8.24 12.94
N ARG A 142 -17.86 -9.00 12.22
CA ARG A 142 -18.66 -8.44 11.11
C ARG A 142 -19.84 -7.59 11.59
N GLY A 143 -20.24 -7.71 12.86
CA GLY A 143 -21.35 -6.95 13.45
C GLY A 143 -20.93 -5.77 14.33
N SER A 144 -19.71 -5.79 14.87
CA SER A 144 -19.14 -4.74 15.72
C SER A 144 -18.31 -3.77 14.87
N HIS A 145 -18.97 -2.72 14.35
CA HIS A 145 -18.36 -1.46 13.92
C HIS A 145 -17.41 -1.46 12.71
N VAL A 146 -17.15 -2.59 12.04
CA VAL A 146 -16.48 -2.59 10.73
C VAL A 146 -17.52 -2.77 9.62
N GLN A 147 -18.14 -1.68 9.19
CA GLN A 147 -18.94 -1.68 7.96
C GLN A 147 -18.02 -1.82 6.74
N PHE A 148 -17.92 -3.02 6.18
CA PHE A 148 -17.58 -3.16 4.77
C PHE A 148 -18.85 -2.88 3.96
N VAL A 149 -19.01 -1.64 3.52
CA VAL A 149 -20.11 -1.24 2.62
C VAL A 149 -19.94 -1.98 1.29
N HIS A 150 -20.73 -3.03 1.09
CA HIS A 150 -21.05 -3.55 -0.24
C HIS A 150 -22.44 -3.01 -0.63
N ALA A 151 -22.45 -1.93 -1.39
CA ALA A 151 -23.61 -1.48 -2.17
C ALA A 151 -23.10 -0.53 -3.27
N GLY A 152 -23.70 -0.62 -4.46
CA GLY A 152 -23.37 0.25 -5.57
C GLY A 152 -23.35 1.73 -5.17
N LYS A 153 -22.33 2.43 -5.67
CA LYS A 153 -22.05 3.86 -5.56
C LYS A 153 -21.49 4.34 -4.20
N THR A 154 -20.27 4.87 -4.34
CA THR A 154 -19.51 5.71 -3.39
C THR A 154 -18.64 4.95 -2.37
N ILE A 155 -17.54 4.39 -2.88
CA ILE A 155 -16.32 4.15 -2.10
C ILE A 155 -15.67 5.52 -1.88
N LYS A 156 -15.48 5.97 -0.62
CA LYS A 156 -14.52 7.05 -0.34
C LYS A 156 -13.10 6.49 -0.63
N PRO A 157 -12.31 7.12 -1.50
CA PRO A 157 -11.00 6.59 -1.85
C PRO A 157 -10.03 6.75 -0.67
N GLY A 158 -9.37 5.67 -0.25
CA GLY A 158 -8.03 5.81 0.37
C GLY A 158 -7.70 5.14 1.70
N THR A 159 -8.34 4.07 2.20
CA THR A 159 -7.98 3.55 3.55
C THR A 159 -6.51 3.13 3.70
N PHE A 160 -5.91 2.52 2.67
CA PHE A 160 -4.50 2.13 2.69
C PHE A 160 -3.56 3.27 2.25
N SER A 161 -3.94 4.00 1.19
CA SER A 161 -3.17 5.15 0.70
C SER A 161 -3.13 6.32 1.70
N GLU A 162 -4.17 6.50 2.52
CA GLU A 162 -4.18 7.47 3.61
C GLU A 162 -3.29 7.05 4.78
N MET A 163 -3.21 5.75 5.06
CA MET A 163 -2.26 5.23 6.04
C MET A 163 -0.82 5.48 5.57
N LEU A 164 -0.50 5.23 4.29
CA LEU A 164 0.79 5.56 3.70
C LEU A 164 1.10 7.07 3.74
N ARG A 165 0.08 7.93 3.55
CA ARG A 165 0.23 9.39 3.67
C ARG A 165 0.57 9.83 5.10
N LYS A 166 0.05 9.17 6.12
CA LYS A 166 0.26 9.54 7.54
C LYS A 166 1.49 8.90 8.17
N ALA A 167 1.96 7.77 7.62
CA ALA A 167 3.11 7.02 8.10
C ALA A 167 4.46 7.46 7.50
N GLY A 168 4.44 8.28 6.43
CA GLY A 168 5.63 8.85 5.79
C GLY A 168 6.00 10.20 6.36
#